data_AF-A0A929GAT5-F1
#
_entry.id   AF-A0A929GAT5-F1
#
_cell.length_a   1.000
_cell.length_b   1.000
_cell.length_c   1.000
_cell.angle_alpha   90.00
_cell.angle_beta   90.00
_cell.angle_gamma   90.00
#
_symmetry.space_group_name_H-M   'P 1'
#
loop_
_entity.id
_entity.type
_entity.pdbx_description
1 polymer ?
#
loop_
_entity_poly.entity_id
_entity_poly.type
_entity_poly.pdbx_seq_one_letter_code
_entity_poly.pdbx_strand_id
1 'polypeptide(L)'
;MPVLNILAALLDVLTGGSGATWGEAALNLVSNPLSVIPSILFASLIPFIEELGWRGYVLDRLQEKRSALVSNLILGVVWSLWHLPMFFVQGSYQANLGVGTLEFWLFMIGVIPLSFAFAWIYNNTRRSILAVILFHAMVNFTGEIIAITERADAISILLWVVAAIGIVVLCGPKTFTREKAIR
;
A
#
# COMPACT_ATOMS: atom_id res chain seq x y z
N MET A 1 1.87 -4.77 4.37
CA MET A 1 2.81 -5.08 3.29
C MET A 1 3.81 -6.16 3.63
N PRO A 2 4.60 -6.10 4.72
CA PRO A 2 5.67 -7.07 4.92
C PRO A 2 5.14 -8.51 4.99
N VAL A 3 4.06 -8.76 5.73
CA VAL A 3 3.48 -10.11 5.85
C VAL A 3 2.97 -10.64 4.51
N LEU A 4 2.19 -9.86 3.75
CA LEU A 4 1.64 -10.34 2.48
C LEU A 4 2.70 -10.47 1.39
N ASN A 5 3.70 -9.59 1.34
CA ASN A 5 4.83 -9.71 0.41
C ASN A 5 5.72 -10.91 0.75
N ILE A 6 5.99 -11.16 2.04
CA ILE A 6 6.72 -12.36 2.48
C ILE A 6 5.94 -13.62 2.15
N LEU A 7 4.63 -13.66 2.43
CA LEU A 7 3.78 -14.80 2.08
C LEU A 7 3.74 -15.03 0.57
N ALA A 8 3.64 -13.96 -0.22
CA ALA A 8 3.66 -14.04 -1.66
C ALA A 8 5.00 -14.57 -2.20
N ALA A 9 6.11 -14.09 -1.66
CA ALA A 9 7.45 -14.58 -2.00
C ALA A 9 7.62 -16.06 -1.62
N LEU A 10 7.12 -16.48 -0.45
CA LEU A 10 7.13 -17.89 -0.03
C LEU A 10 6.29 -18.75 -0.97
N LEU A 11 5.09 -18.31 -1.35
CA LEU A 11 4.23 -19.02 -2.29
C LEU A 11 4.87 -19.11 -3.69
N ASP A 12 5.55 -18.05 -4.14
CA ASP A 12 6.30 -18.06 -5.39
C ASP A 12 7.40 -19.15 -5.34
N VAL A 13 8.22 -19.19 -4.28
CA VAL A 13 9.25 -20.23 -4.08
C VAL A 13 8.63 -21.63 -4.07
N LEU A 14 7.54 -21.83 -3.32
CA LEU A 14 6.83 -23.12 -3.25
C LEU A 14 6.23 -23.55 -4.59
N THR A 15 6.03 -22.62 -5.52
CA THR A 15 5.49 -22.88 -6.86
C THR A 15 6.55 -22.72 -7.96
N GLY A 16 7.83 -22.79 -7.60
CA GLY A 16 8.97 -22.88 -8.52
C GLY A 16 9.58 -21.55 -8.96
N GLY A 17 9.21 -20.43 -8.34
CA GLY A 17 9.84 -19.12 -8.54
C GLY A 17 11.02 -18.86 -7.60
N SER A 18 11.60 -17.66 -7.67
CA SER A 18 12.72 -17.24 -6.83
C SER A 18 12.31 -16.40 -5.62
N GLY A 19 11.03 -16.00 -5.51
CA GLY A 19 10.48 -15.33 -4.33
C GLY A 19 10.90 -13.86 -4.19
N ALA A 20 11.70 -13.59 -3.17
CA ALA A 20 12.14 -12.25 -2.79
C ALA A 20 13.66 -12.12 -2.87
N THR A 21 14.11 -10.92 -3.20
CA THR A 21 15.51 -10.49 -3.19
C THR A 21 15.65 -9.23 -2.33
N TRP A 22 16.90 -8.82 -2.10
CA TRP A 22 17.18 -7.57 -1.38
C TRP A 22 17.06 -6.39 -2.33
N GLY A 23 16.29 -5.38 -1.93
CA GLY A 23 16.22 -4.10 -2.64
C GLY A 23 17.50 -3.29 -2.48
N GLU A 24 17.68 -2.28 -3.32
CA GLU A 24 18.88 -1.41 -3.27
C GLU A 24 19.06 -0.74 -1.91
N ALA A 25 17.95 -0.37 -1.24
CA ALA A 25 18.01 0.22 0.09
C ALA A 25 18.58 -0.76 1.14
N ALA A 26 18.34 -2.07 1.00
CA ALA A 26 18.92 -3.07 1.89
C ALA A 26 20.45 -3.18 1.68
N LEU A 27 20.91 -3.16 0.43
CA LEU A 27 22.35 -3.16 0.11
C LEU A 27 23.04 -1.88 0.59
N ASN A 28 22.38 -0.74 0.45
CA ASN A 28 22.84 0.55 0.95
C ASN A 28 22.91 0.57 2.48
N LEU A 29 21.97 -0.07 3.17
CA LEU A 29 21.97 -0.18 4.62
C LEU A 29 23.12 -1.03 5.14
N VAL A 30 23.46 -2.12 4.44
CA VAL A 30 24.60 -2.99 4.79
C VAL A 30 25.92 -2.25 4.59
N SER A 31 26.07 -1.51 3.48
CA SER A 31 27.31 -0.78 3.18
C SER A 31 27.46 0.52 3.98
N ASN A 32 26.35 1.17 4.34
CA ASN A 32 26.31 2.37 5.14
C ASN A 32 25.11 2.34 6.12
N PRO A 33 25.28 1.82 7.34
CA PRO A 33 24.20 1.70 8.32
C PRO A 33 23.50 3.02 8.66
N LEU A 34 24.20 4.16 8.54
CA LEU A 34 23.61 5.48 8.82
C LEU A 34 22.60 5.92 7.74
N SER A 35 22.59 5.27 6.58
CA SER A 35 21.57 5.50 5.53
C SER A 35 20.15 5.17 5.98
N VAL A 36 19.98 4.42 7.08
CA VAL A 36 18.67 4.16 7.69
C VAL A 36 17.91 5.44 8.05
N ILE A 37 18.63 6.48 8.47
CA ILE A 37 18.04 7.75 8.92
C ILE A 37 17.35 8.46 7.74
N PRO A 38 18.04 8.78 6.63
CA PRO A 38 17.39 9.36 5.46
C PRO A 38 16.34 8.43 4.86
N SER A 39 16.55 7.09 4.84
CA SER A 39 15.54 6.15 4.33
C SER A 39 14.22 6.20 5.11
N ILE A 40 14.27 6.19 6.45
CA ILE A 40 13.07 6.34 7.28
C ILE A 40 12.44 7.71 7.09
N LEU A 41 13.26 8.77 6.96
CA LEU A 41 12.76 10.12 6.80
C LEU A 41 12.03 10.30 5.46
N PHE A 42 12.59 9.82 4.34
CA PHE A 42 11.92 9.85 3.04
C PHE A 42 10.70 8.93 3.01
N ALA A 43 10.80 7.74 3.60
CA ALA A 43 9.67 6.82 3.71
C ALA A 43 8.53 7.37 4.56
N SER A 44 8.75 8.36 5.42
CA SER A 44 7.72 8.91 6.32
C SER A 44 7.21 10.29 5.93
N LEU A 45 8.06 11.15 5.37
CA LEU A 45 7.71 12.55 5.06
C LEU A 45 6.73 12.68 3.90
N ILE A 46 6.91 11.90 2.83
CA ILE A 46 5.98 11.92 1.69
C ILE A 46 4.60 11.37 2.11
N PRO A 47 4.53 10.19 2.77
CA PRO A 47 3.27 9.72 3.35
C PRO A 47 2.58 10.69 4.30
N PHE A 48 3.34 11.44 5.11
CA PHE A 48 2.76 12.44 5.99
C PHE A 48 1.91 13.45 5.21
N ILE A 49 2.44 13.97 4.10
CA ILE A 49 1.73 14.94 3.26
C ILE A 49 0.54 14.27 2.55
N GLU A 50 0.75 13.08 1.98
CA GLU A 50 -0.29 12.35 1.27
C GLU A 50 -1.49 12.00 2.16
N GLU A 51 -1.25 11.43 3.35
CA GLU A 51 -2.33 10.95 4.21
C GLU A 51 -3.14 12.08 4.85
N LEU A 52 -2.55 13.26 5.05
CA LEU A 52 -3.29 14.45 5.45
C LEU A 52 -4.35 14.85 4.40
N GLY A 53 -4.03 14.73 3.11
CA GLY A 53 -4.97 14.99 2.03
C GLY A 53 -5.95 13.83 1.84
N TRP A 54 -5.43 12.63 1.60
CA TRP A 54 -6.24 11.48 1.21
C TRP A 54 -7.19 11.02 2.31
N ARG A 55 -6.66 10.75 3.52
CA ARG A 55 -7.46 10.20 4.63
C ARG A 55 -7.90 11.31 5.58
N GLY A 56 -7.10 12.35 5.75
CA GLY A 56 -7.44 13.52 6.56
C GLY A 56 -8.52 14.43 5.97
N TYR A 57 -8.72 14.44 4.65
CA TYR A 57 -9.75 15.26 4.00
C TYR A 57 -10.65 14.47 3.05
N VAL A 58 -10.09 13.88 1.98
CA VAL A 58 -10.89 13.33 0.86
C VAL A 58 -11.75 12.15 1.30
N LEU A 59 -11.16 11.16 1.98
CA LEU A 59 -11.87 9.96 2.43
C LEU A 59 -13.02 10.30 3.38
N ASP A 60 -12.76 11.20 4.33
CA ASP A 60 -13.74 11.59 5.34
C ASP A 60 -14.93 12.29 4.70
N ARG A 61 -14.68 13.24 3.77
CA ARG A 61 -15.73 13.91 2.97
C ARG A 61 -16.52 12.96 2.09
N LEU A 62 -15.88 11.97 1.48
CA LEU A 62 -16.58 10.96 0.67
C LEU A 62 -17.50 10.09 1.53
N GLN A 63 -17.01 9.66 2.71
CA GLN A 63 -17.78 8.82 3.64
C GLN A 63 -18.98 9.52 4.30
N GLU A 64 -19.03 10.86 4.30
CA GLU A 64 -20.23 11.61 4.74
C GLU A 64 -21.45 11.37 3.83
N LYS A 65 -21.23 11.04 2.56
CA LYS A 65 -22.30 10.93 1.54
C LYS A 65 -22.40 9.55 0.90
N ARG A 66 -21.42 8.67 1.13
CA ARG A 66 -21.29 7.36 0.48
C ARG A 66 -20.80 6.32 1.48
N SER A 67 -21.09 5.05 1.21
CA SER A 67 -20.53 3.93 1.98
C SER A 67 -19.00 3.91 1.90
N ALA A 68 -18.33 3.40 2.94
CA ALA A 68 -16.88 3.19 2.97
C ALA A 68 -16.36 2.45 1.72
N LEU A 69 -17.08 1.45 1.21
CA LEU A 69 -16.72 0.74 -0.02
C LEU A 69 -16.61 1.69 -1.23
N VAL A 70 -17.68 2.44 -1.54
CA VAL A 70 -17.70 3.37 -2.67
C VAL A 70 -16.68 4.49 -2.48
N SER A 71 -16.59 5.08 -1.28
CA SER A 71 -15.63 6.12 -0.96
C SER A 71 -14.19 5.65 -1.18
N ASN A 72 -13.86 4.44 -0.72
CA ASN A 72 -12.54 3.88 -0.87
C ASN A 72 -12.22 3.43 -2.30
N LEU A 73 -13.20 2.95 -3.07
CA LEU A 73 -12.98 2.64 -4.49
C LEU A 73 -12.64 3.91 -5.29
N ILE A 74 -13.38 5.00 -5.06
CA ILE A 74 -13.08 6.29 -5.69
C ILE A 74 -11.69 6.75 -5.29
N LEU A 75 -11.39 6.76 -3.98
CA LEU A 75 -10.10 7.21 -3.49
C LEU A 75 -8.95 6.33 -3.97
N GLY A 76 -9.10 5.00 -3.99
CA GLY A 76 -8.08 4.06 -4.44
C GLY A 76 -7.74 4.25 -5.92
N VAL A 77 -8.73 4.50 -6.78
CA VAL A 77 -8.50 4.82 -8.19
C VAL A 77 -7.81 6.17 -8.35
N VAL A 78 -8.29 7.21 -7.66
CA VAL A 78 -7.66 8.55 -7.71
C VAL A 78 -6.21 8.49 -7.21
N TRP A 79 -5.97 7.75 -6.13
CA TRP A 79 -4.64 7.59 -5.55
C TRP A 79 -3.73 6.77 -6.46
N SER A 80 -4.23 5.73 -7.12
CA SER A 80 -3.48 5.00 -8.16
C SER A 80 -3.05 5.96 -9.29
N LEU A 81 -3.98 6.74 -9.84
CA LEU A 81 -3.68 7.73 -10.88
C LEU A 81 -2.74 8.85 -10.41
N TRP A 82 -2.77 9.21 -9.14
CA TRP A 82 -1.86 10.20 -8.55
C TRP A 82 -0.38 9.81 -8.67
N HIS A 83 -0.07 8.52 -8.80
CA HIS A 83 1.31 8.05 -8.97
C HIS A 83 1.82 8.17 -10.41
N LEU A 84 0.97 8.43 -11.40
CA LEU A 84 1.38 8.51 -12.82
C LEU A 84 2.57 9.45 -13.07
N PRO A 85 2.65 10.67 -12.50
CA PRO A 85 3.79 11.55 -12.72
C PRO A 85 5.13 10.93 -12.30
N MET A 86 5.14 10.08 -11.26
CA MET A 86 6.37 9.47 -10.73
C MET A 86 7.02 8.53 -11.75
N PHE A 87 6.26 7.93 -12.66
CA PHE A 87 6.81 7.11 -13.74
C PHE A 87 7.67 7.90 -14.75
N PHE A 88 7.58 9.23 -14.74
CA PHE A 88 8.38 10.10 -15.59
C PHE A 88 9.53 10.80 -14.83
N VAL A 89 9.64 10.56 -13.51
CA VAL A 89 10.71 11.14 -12.67
C VAL A 89 11.90 10.18 -12.66
N GLN A 90 12.97 10.55 -13.35
CA GLN A 90 14.18 9.72 -13.44
C GLN A 90 14.73 9.40 -12.04
N GLY A 91 15.03 8.13 -11.79
CA GLY A 91 15.54 7.64 -10.51
C GLY A 91 14.46 7.32 -9.46
N SER A 92 13.17 7.49 -9.78
CA SER A 92 12.10 7.00 -8.92
C SER A 92 11.92 5.48 -9.07
N TYR A 93 11.36 4.85 -8.04
CA TYR A 93 10.94 3.44 -8.10
C TYR A 93 10.00 3.18 -9.28
N GLN A 94 9.01 4.05 -9.48
CA GLN A 94 8.01 3.91 -10.55
C GLN A 94 8.63 4.05 -11.94
N ALA A 95 9.62 4.92 -12.13
CA ALA A 95 10.31 5.06 -13.41
C ALA A 95 11.05 3.77 -13.80
N ASN A 96 11.58 3.03 -12.82
CA ASN A 96 12.25 1.75 -13.06
C ASN A 96 11.27 0.63 -13.46
N LEU A 97 9.99 0.73 -13.10
CA LEU A 97 8.96 -0.21 -13.57
C LEU A 97 8.65 -0.03 -15.07
N GLY A 98 8.83 1.18 -15.59
CA GLY A 98 8.58 1.54 -16.99
C GLY A 98 7.09 1.68 -17.34
N VAL A 99 6.70 2.75 -18.05
CA VAL A 99 5.29 2.98 -18.40
C VAL A 99 4.78 1.91 -19.39
N GLY A 100 3.65 1.28 -19.05
CA GLY A 100 2.97 0.32 -19.93
C GLY A 100 3.49 -1.12 -19.86
N THR A 101 4.51 -1.40 -19.04
CA THR A 101 4.99 -2.75 -18.74
C THR A 101 3.98 -3.53 -17.87
N LEU A 102 4.25 -4.80 -17.61
CA LEU A 102 3.41 -5.59 -16.72
C LEU A 102 3.47 -5.02 -15.30
N GLU A 103 4.65 -4.65 -14.83
CA GLU A 103 4.94 -4.10 -13.51
C GLU A 103 4.26 -2.76 -13.29
N PHE A 104 4.17 -1.93 -14.34
CA PHE A 104 3.33 -0.74 -14.32
C PHE A 104 1.88 -1.07 -13.99
N TRP A 105 1.28 -2.03 -14.71
CA TRP A 105 -0.12 -2.39 -14.47
C TRP A 105 -0.32 -3.08 -13.13
N LEU A 106 0.61 -3.93 -12.70
CA LEU A 106 0.61 -4.56 -11.38
C LEU A 106 0.63 -3.48 -10.28
N PHE A 107 1.51 -2.48 -10.38
CA PHE A 107 1.55 -1.34 -9.45
C PHE A 107 0.22 -0.58 -9.44
N MET A 108 -0.25 -0.12 -10.62
CA MET A 108 -1.46 0.70 -10.73
C MET A 108 -2.70 -0.02 -10.18
N ILE A 109 -2.84 -1.32 -10.45
CA ILE A 109 -3.94 -2.14 -9.96
C ILE A 109 -3.76 -2.45 -8.47
N GLY A 110 -2.53 -2.71 -8.01
CA GLY A 110 -2.20 -3.08 -6.63
C GLY A 110 -2.44 -1.98 -5.59
N VAL A 111 -2.34 -0.70 -5.99
CA VAL A 111 -2.66 0.44 -5.12
C VAL A 111 -4.12 0.43 -4.65
N ILE A 112 -5.05 -0.06 -5.49
CA ILE A 112 -6.48 -0.06 -5.19
C ILE A 112 -6.84 -0.97 -4.00
N PRO A 113 -6.54 -2.29 -4.01
CA PRO A 113 -6.83 -3.15 -2.88
C PRO A 113 -6.01 -2.78 -1.65
N LEU A 114 -4.79 -2.25 -1.80
CA LEU A 114 -4.03 -1.70 -0.68
C LEU A 114 -4.79 -0.57 0.03
N SER A 115 -5.45 0.33 -0.71
CA SER A 115 -6.25 1.42 -0.13
C SER A 115 -7.33 0.92 0.84
N PHE A 116 -7.86 -0.29 0.66
CA PHE A 116 -8.83 -0.86 1.61
C PHE A 116 -8.24 -1.02 3.01
N ALA A 117 -6.97 -1.44 3.12
CA ALA A 117 -6.32 -1.55 4.42
C ALA A 117 -6.12 -0.18 5.07
N PHE A 118 -5.77 0.85 4.27
CA PHE A 118 -5.67 2.23 4.76
C PHE A 118 -7.01 2.74 5.29
N ALA A 119 -8.08 2.58 4.51
CA ALA A 119 -9.43 2.99 4.92
C ALA A 119 -9.91 2.20 6.15
N TRP A 120 -9.62 0.89 6.21
CA TRP A 120 -9.96 0.06 7.36
C TRP A 120 -9.22 0.48 8.63
N ILE A 121 -7.89 0.70 8.56
CA ILE A 121 -7.10 1.22 9.69
C ILE A 121 -7.66 2.56 10.14
N TYR A 122 -7.88 3.51 9.22
CA TYR A 122 -8.43 4.82 9.53
C TYR A 122 -9.77 4.72 10.26
N ASN A 123 -10.71 3.95 9.71
CA ASN A 123 -12.06 3.81 10.28
C ASN A 123 -12.07 3.09 11.65
N ASN A 124 -11.17 2.13 11.88
CA ASN A 124 -11.10 1.36 13.14
C ASN A 124 -10.18 1.99 14.20
N THR A 125 -9.41 3.02 13.87
CA THR A 125 -8.54 3.74 14.82
C THR A 125 -9.10 5.09 15.23
N ARG A 126 -10.43 5.26 15.18
CA ARG A 126 -11.13 6.53 15.43
C ARG A 126 -10.59 7.66 14.54
N ARG A 127 -10.38 7.37 13.25
CA ARG A 127 -9.88 8.32 12.26
C ARG A 127 -8.46 8.85 12.55
N SER A 128 -7.60 8.00 13.12
CA SER A 128 -6.21 8.38 13.42
C SER A 128 -5.39 8.50 12.14
N ILE A 129 -5.10 9.73 11.72
CA ILE A 129 -4.21 10.00 10.58
C ILE A 129 -2.80 9.49 10.86
N LEU A 130 -2.32 9.63 12.11
CA LEU A 130 -1.00 9.14 12.52
C LEU A 130 -0.87 7.62 12.31
N ALA A 131 -1.90 6.84 12.64
CA ALA A 131 -1.87 5.39 12.42
C ALA A 131 -1.71 5.03 10.94
N VAL A 132 -2.37 5.78 10.05
CA VAL A 132 -2.27 5.58 8.60
C VAL A 132 -0.91 6.04 8.07
N ILE A 133 -0.37 7.16 8.55
CA ILE A 133 0.98 7.64 8.19
C ILE A 133 2.03 6.60 8.56
N LEU A 134 1.97 6.04 9.77
CA LEU A 134 2.90 4.99 10.21
C LEU A 134 2.76 3.72 9.38
N PHE A 135 1.52 3.33 9.03
CA PHE A 135 1.29 2.19 8.16
C PHE A 135 1.86 2.44 6.76
N HIS A 136 1.62 3.61 6.17
CA HIS A 136 2.15 3.99 4.86
C HIS A 136 3.69 4.04 4.89
N ALA A 137 4.29 4.64 5.92
CA ALA A 137 5.74 4.66 6.06
C ALA A 137 6.33 3.24 6.14
N MET A 138 5.67 2.33 6.86
CA MET A 138 6.04 0.91 6.88
C MET A 138 5.89 0.27 5.49
N VAL A 139 4.83 0.56 4.74
CA VAL A 139 4.66 0.08 3.36
C VAL A 139 5.84 0.51 2.49
N ASN A 140 6.15 1.80 2.46
CA ASN A 140 7.24 2.33 1.62
C ASN A 140 8.60 1.76 2.04
N PHE A 141 8.90 1.81 3.35
CA PHE A 141 10.15 1.29 3.86
C PHE A 141 10.35 -0.20 3.53
N THR A 142 9.31 -1.03 3.70
CA THR A 142 9.42 -2.46 3.39
C THR A 142 9.52 -2.75 1.90
N GLY A 143 8.88 -1.96 1.04
CA GLY A 143 9.01 -2.06 -0.42
C GLY A 143 10.41 -1.70 -0.94
N GLU A 144 11.08 -0.75 -0.28
CA GLU A 144 12.46 -0.38 -0.62
C GLU A 144 13.50 -1.43 -0.16
N ILE A 145 13.24 -2.10 0.96
CA ILE A 145 14.14 -3.11 1.53
C ILE A 145 13.96 -4.49 0.86
N ILE A 146 12.73 -4.88 0.56
CA ILE A 146 12.38 -6.20 0.04
C ILE A 146 11.89 -6.05 -1.40
N ALA A 147 12.71 -6.46 -2.34
CA ALA A 147 12.29 -6.62 -3.73
C ALA A 147 11.64 -7.99 -3.90
N ILE A 148 10.55 -8.07 -4.65
CA ILE A 148 9.89 -9.32 -4.99
C ILE A 148 9.84 -9.47 -6.51
N THR A 149 9.86 -10.70 -7.01
CA THR A 149 9.72 -10.96 -8.44
C THR A 149 8.37 -10.48 -8.96
N GLU A 150 8.24 -10.25 -10.27
CA GLU A 150 6.94 -9.91 -10.91
C GLU A 150 5.85 -10.93 -10.55
N ARG A 151 6.22 -12.22 -10.52
CA ARG A 151 5.31 -13.32 -10.16
C ARG A 151 4.88 -13.23 -8.70
N ALA A 152 5.82 -12.98 -7.78
CA ALA A 152 5.52 -12.77 -6.37
C ALA A 152 4.70 -11.49 -6.14
N ASP A 153 4.90 -10.44 -6.93
CA ASP A 153 4.10 -9.21 -6.87
C ASP A 153 2.65 -9.47 -7.30
N ALA A 154 2.45 -10.21 -8.40
CA ALA A 154 1.11 -10.63 -8.81
C ALA A 154 0.40 -11.45 -7.72
N ILE A 155 1.11 -12.37 -7.05
CA ILE A 155 0.56 -13.13 -5.91
C ILE A 155 0.23 -12.18 -4.74
N SER A 156 1.09 -11.21 -4.44
CA SER A 156 0.86 -10.22 -3.38
C SER A 156 -0.41 -9.41 -3.65
N ILE A 157 -0.61 -8.94 -4.89
CA ILE A 157 -1.81 -8.21 -5.29
C ILE A 157 -3.05 -9.07 -5.10
N LEU A 158 -3.01 -10.36 -5.47
CA LEU A 158 -4.12 -11.28 -5.22
C LEU A 158 -4.42 -11.43 -3.72
N LEU A 159 -3.38 -11.54 -2.88
CA LEU A 159 -3.55 -11.58 -1.42
C LEU A 159 -4.17 -10.27 -0.89
N TRP A 160 -3.82 -9.11 -1.46
CA TRP A 160 -4.44 -7.84 -1.13
C TRP A 160 -5.89 -7.75 -1.56
N VAL A 161 -6.24 -8.28 -2.73
CA VAL A 161 -7.63 -8.38 -3.17
C VAL A 161 -8.43 -9.26 -2.21
N VAL A 162 -7.88 -10.41 -1.82
CA VAL A 162 -8.50 -11.30 -0.82
C VAL A 162 -8.67 -10.58 0.52
N ALA A 163 -7.66 -9.83 0.98
CA ALA A 163 -7.74 -9.05 2.20
C ALA A 163 -8.81 -7.95 2.12
N ALA A 164 -8.90 -7.24 0.99
CA ALA A 164 -9.92 -6.23 0.73
C ALA A 164 -11.33 -6.83 0.74
N ILE A 165 -11.54 -7.97 0.08
CA ILE A 165 -12.80 -8.72 0.13
C ILE A 165 -13.11 -9.15 1.57
N GLY A 166 -12.11 -9.66 2.29
CA GLY A 166 -12.24 -10.03 3.70
C GLY A 166 -12.68 -8.86 4.57
N ILE A 167 -12.12 -7.67 4.38
CA ILE A 167 -12.54 -6.44 5.06
C ILE A 167 -14.02 -6.15 4.78
N VAL A 168 -14.44 -6.20 3.51
CA VAL A 168 -15.83 -5.93 3.11
C VAL A 168 -16.79 -6.95 3.72
N VAL A 169 -16.46 -8.24 3.66
CA VAL A 169 -17.30 -9.33 4.17
C VAL A 169 -17.39 -9.32 5.69
N LEU A 170 -16.27 -9.10 6.38
CA LEU A 170 -16.21 -9.20 7.85
C LEU A 170 -16.61 -7.92 8.57
N CYS A 171 -16.38 -6.75 7.96
CA CYS A 171 -16.65 -5.44 8.58
C CYS A 171 -17.79 -4.68 7.90
N GLY A 172 -18.38 -5.23 6.85
CA GLY A 172 -19.49 -4.64 6.12
C GLY A 172 -19.08 -3.47 5.21
N PRO A 173 -19.76 -3.28 4.05
CA PRO A 173 -19.37 -2.27 3.05
C PRO A 173 -19.66 -0.82 3.48
N LYS A 174 -20.51 -0.61 4.50
CA LYS A 174 -20.97 0.73 4.91
C LYS A 174 -19.88 1.53 5.61
N THR A 175 -19.14 0.91 6.53
CA THR A 175 -18.21 1.61 7.42
C THR A 175 -16.83 0.96 7.49
N PHE A 176 -16.68 -0.28 7.03
CA PHE A 176 -15.49 -1.10 7.32
C PHE A 176 -15.16 -1.22 8.80
N THR A 177 -16.14 -1.08 9.70
CA THR A 177 -15.98 -1.27 11.13
C THR A 177 -16.80 -2.47 11.59
N ARG A 178 -16.27 -3.26 12.54
CA ARG A 178 -17.11 -4.24 13.23
C ARG A 178 -18.06 -3.48 14.14
N GLU A 179 -19.30 -3.26 13.70
CA GLU A 179 -20.37 -2.86 14.61
C GLU A 179 -20.53 -3.97 15.66
N LYS A 180 -20.05 -3.74 16.88
CA LYS A 180 -20.83 -4.22 18.01
C LYS A 180 -22.05 -3.32 18.02
N ALA A 181 -23.19 -3.86 17.64
CA ALA A 181 -24.48 -3.24 17.91
C ALA A 181 -24.54 -2.96 19.42
N ILE A 182 -24.16 -1.74 19.83
CA ILE A 182 -24.58 -1.18 21.10
C ILE A 182 -26.00 -0.72 20.82
N ARG A 183 -26.94 -1.64 21.04
CA ARG A 183 -28.34 -1.33 21.27
C ARG A 183 -28.49 -0.85 22.70
#